data_AF-A0AAD7F4P9-F1
#
_entry.id   AF-A0AAD7F4P9-F1
#
_cell.length_a   1.000
_cell.length_b   1.000
_cell.length_c   1.000
_cell.angle_alpha   90.00
_cell.angle_beta   90.00
_cell.angle_gamma   90.00
#
_symmetry.space_group_name_H-M   'P 1'
#
loop_
_entity.id
_entity.type
_entity.pdbx_description
1 polymer ?
#
loop_
_entity_poly.entity_id
_entity_poly.type
_entity_poly.pdbx_seq_one_letter_code
_entity_poly.pdbx_strand_id
1 'polypeptide(L)'
;MWRLPRLAEIAQTWFERAQECPLSVRLCGQSPADDIFSSFMKTLRRHSGEMRSLELQLRVEDFEDVNTHLLESSVFSMLQKLSIDIDNGRKNSDAVVIFNNVPLLHEVIMIVVTPSFAVLPWQQLTKFTGELYEVKECIEAIRLMPNLLECVFSAFVTDDDDADRFGTVSHPNMQHFTLSESTLYSPFSTKILTLVTFPSLETLEISGTDDFDAEELDSFLQRSSPPLRKLAVHPLEGKVELQLLPPFIALIGLVELEIWRPARNFLSSFLTAFGCDPNLLPQLQNLALLGCHIPEENEETYMRHEDEPYFDEILCDAVEPITKRREILPGCAQLQSFRVISEKLCESAWYSEEDLLPFKKLKESGMYVYIGTKTRSVL
;
A
#
# COMPACT_ATOMS: atom_id res chain seq x y z
N MET A 1 6.94 35.97 8.42
CA MET A 1 7.80 36.34 7.28
C MET A 1 9.25 36.18 7.72
N TRP A 2 9.81 34.98 7.55
CA TRP A 2 11.21 34.69 7.85
C TRP A 2 12.07 35.50 6.86
N ARG A 3 13.15 36.14 7.33
CA ARG A 3 14.07 36.84 6.43
C ARG A 3 14.85 35.79 5.63
N LEU A 4 14.36 35.52 4.43
CA LEU A 4 14.90 34.60 3.42
C LEU A 4 16.41 34.74 3.09
N PRO A 5 17.10 35.91 3.22
CA PRO A 5 18.52 36.03 2.87
C PRO A 5 19.46 35.12 3.66
N ARG A 6 19.02 34.57 4.80
CA ARG A 6 19.84 33.67 5.63
C ARG A 6 19.73 32.19 5.27
N LEU A 7 18.90 31.81 4.29
CA LEU A 7 18.65 30.39 4.01
C LEU A 7 19.92 29.66 3.58
N ALA A 8 20.70 30.25 2.65
CA ALA A 8 21.95 29.67 2.20
C ALA A 8 23.00 29.57 3.34
N GLU A 9 23.11 30.59 4.19
CA GLU A 9 24.03 30.58 5.34
C GLU A 9 23.66 29.51 6.38
N ILE A 10 22.36 29.38 6.67
CA ILE A 10 21.84 28.36 7.59
C ILE A 10 22.09 26.96 7.01
N ALA A 11 21.79 26.75 5.73
CA ALA A 11 22.03 25.49 5.05
C ALA A 11 23.51 25.13 5.05
N GLN A 12 24.39 26.06 4.68
CA GLN A 12 25.84 25.86 4.70
C GLN A 12 26.33 25.48 6.10
N THR A 13 25.90 26.21 7.14
CA THR A 13 26.28 25.91 8.53
C THR A 13 25.79 24.54 8.97
N TRP A 14 24.58 24.13 8.54
CA TRP A 14 24.02 22.83 8.85
C TRP A 14 24.80 21.70 8.17
N PHE A 15 25.08 21.84 6.87
CA PHE A 15 25.85 20.85 6.10
C PHE A 15 27.28 20.69 6.65
N GLU A 16 27.97 21.79 6.95
CA GLU A 16 29.32 21.74 7.55
C GLU A 16 29.36 21.02 8.90
N ARG A 17 28.28 21.12 9.67
CA ARG A 17 28.15 20.42 10.97
C ARG A 17 27.82 18.94 10.81
N ALA A 18 27.12 18.57 9.74
CA ALA A 18 26.80 17.19 9.44
C ALA A 18 28.05 16.38 9.05
N GLN A 19 29.09 17.03 8.51
CA GLN A 19 30.37 16.40 8.16
C GLN A 19 30.14 15.18 7.25
N GLU A 20 30.57 13.99 7.68
CA GLU A 20 30.46 12.73 6.94
C GLU A 20 29.11 12.01 7.15
N CYS A 21 28.16 12.62 7.88
CA CYS A 21 26.87 12.01 8.13
C CYS A 21 26.02 12.02 6.84
N PRO A 22 25.44 10.89 6.43
CA PRO A 22 24.53 10.85 5.28
C PRO A 22 23.37 11.83 5.46
N LEU A 23 23.13 12.66 4.44
CA LEU A 23 22.14 13.72 4.51
C LEU A 23 20.78 13.25 3.98
N SER A 24 19.72 13.65 4.66
CA SER A 24 18.34 13.61 4.16
C SER A 24 17.84 15.04 4.04
N VAL A 25 17.51 15.45 2.81
CA VAL A 25 17.12 16.83 2.51
C VAL A 25 15.72 16.84 1.93
N ARG A 26 14.85 17.70 2.49
CA ARG A 26 13.53 17.99 1.95
C ARG A 26 13.47 19.44 1.52
N LEU A 27 13.12 19.67 0.26
CA LEU A 27 12.84 21.00 -0.31
C LEU A 27 11.35 21.09 -0.54
N CYS A 28 10.69 22.02 0.15
CA CYS A 28 9.25 22.21 0.04
C CYS A 28 8.88 23.69 -0.11
N GLY A 29 7.87 23.97 -0.93
CA GLY A 29 7.27 25.29 -1.10
C GLY A 29 7.64 25.97 -2.40
N GLN A 30 7.32 27.25 -2.49
CA GLN A 30 7.50 28.06 -3.70
C GLN A 30 8.93 28.62 -3.73
N SER A 31 9.52 28.65 -4.93
CA SER A 31 10.81 29.33 -5.10
C SER A 31 10.73 30.79 -4.60
N PRO A 32 11.65 31.23 -3.72
CA PRO A 32 11.79 32.62 -3.34
C PRO A 32 12.29 33.46 -4.53
N ALA A 33 12.59 34.74 -4.31
CA ALA A 33 13.25 35.55 -5.33
C ALA A 33 14.54 34.85 -5.85
N ASP A 34 14.77 34.97 -7.16
CA ASP A 34 15.79 34.23 -7.92
C ASP A 34 17.18 34.27 -7.29
N ASP A 35 17.57 35.40 -6.68
CA ASP A 35 18.88 35.58 -6.04
C ASP A 35 19.06 34.69 -4.81
N ILE A 36 18.01 34.55 -4.00
CA ILE A 36 18.01 33.72 -2.80
C ILE A 36 17.99 32.25 -3.19
N PHE A 37 17.15 31.87 -4.15
CA PHE A 37 17.05 30.49 -4.61
C PHE A 37 18.36 30.02 -5.23
N SER A 38 18.97 30.83 -6.10
CA SER A 38 20.25 30.52 -6.73
C SER A 38 21.39 30.35 -5.71
N SER A 39 21.44 31.21 -4.68
CA SER A 39 22.44 31.09 -3.60
C SER A 39 22.27 29.79 -2.81
N PHE A 40 21.02 29.42 -2.51
CA PHE A 40 20.71 28.16 -1.85
C PHE A 40 21.06 26.95 -2.73
N MET A 41 20.72 26.97 -4.03
CA MET A 41 21.04 25.88 -4.95
C MET A 41 22.54 25.66 -5.11
N LYS A 42 23.35 26.72 -5.09
CA LYS A 42 24.82 26.61 -5.04
C LYS A 42 25.31 25.91 -3.79
N THR A 43 24.66 26.16 -2.65
CA THR A 43 24.98 25.49 -1.38
C THR A 43 24.60 24.01 -1.44
N LEU A 44 23.38 23.71 -1.91
CA LEU A 44 22.89 22.34 -2.11
C LEU A 44 23.81 21.54 -3.04
N ARG A 45 24.23 22.15 -4.16
CA ARG A 45 25.16 21.55 -5.13
C ARG A 45 26.48 21.12 -4.49
N ARG A 46 27.04 21.88 -3.54
CA ARG A 46 28.31 21.54 -2.87
C ARG A 46 28.21 20.29 -2.00
N HIS A 47 27.07 20.06 -1.37
CA HIS A 47 26.86 18.96 -0.42
C HIS A 47 26.05 17.80 -1.00
N SER A 48 25.66 17.91 -2.26
CA SER A 48 24.86 16.90 -2.94
C SER A 48 25.47 15.49 -2.94
N GLY A 49 26.81 15.39 -2.98
CA GLY A 49 27.52 14.12 -2.96
C GLY A 49 27.33 13.33 -1.67
N GLU A 50 26.93 14.00 -0.59
CA GLU A 50 26.67 13.43 0.74
C GLU A 50 25.17 13.08 0.95
N MET A 51 24.31 13.46 0.00
CA MET A 51 22.86 13.25 0.11
C MET A 51 22.50 11.81 -0.21
N ARG A 52 21.84 11.17 0.77
CA ARG A 52 21.32 9.81 0.68
C ARG A 52 19.84 9.79 0.32
N SER A 53 19.10 10.79 0.80
CA SER A 53 17.68 10.96 0.47
C SER A 53 17.37 12.41 0.11
N LEU A 54 16.63 12.60 -0.97
CA LEU A 54 16.17 13.90 -1.44
C LEU A 54 14.67 13.87 -1.69
N GLU A 55 13.93 14.78 -1.06
CA GLU A 55 12.50 14.99 -1.28
C GLU A 55 12.28 16.38 -1.86
N LEU A 56 11.64 16.45 -3.02
CA LEU A 56 11.34 17.66 -3.77
C LEU A 56 9.82 17.81 -3.86
N GLN A 57 9.26 18.74 -3.08
CA GLN A 57 7.86 19.13 -3.14
C GLN A 57 7.79 20.58 -3.63
N LEU A 58 7.77 20.73 -4.95
CA LEU A 58 7.98 22.02 -5.62
C LEU A 58 6.90 22.25 -6.67
N ARG A 59 6.80 23.47 -7.18
CA ARG A 59 5.99 23.72 -8.37
C ARG A 59 6.72 23.24 -9.62
N VAL A 60 5.95 22.94 -10.68
CA VAL A 60 6.51 22.54 -11.99
C VAL A 60 7.56 23.54 -12.48
N GLU A 61 7.27 24.83 -12.33
CA GLU A 61 8.14 25.90 -12.82
C GLU A 61 9.48 25.95 -12.06
N ASP A 62 9.49 25.56 -10.77
CA ASP A 62 10.69 25.57 -9.93
C ASP A 62 11.66 24.41 -10.31
N PHE A 63 11.18 23.37 -10.99
CA PHE A 63 12.04 22.27 -11.46
C PHE A 63 12.97 22.69 -12.61
N GLU A 64 12.59 23.71 -13.40
CA GLU A 64 13.48 24.28 -14.43
C GLU A 64 14.70 24.96 -13.78
N ASP A 65 14.49 25.69 -12.69
CA ASP A 65 15.57 26.32 -11.94
C ASP A 65 16.46 25.29 -11.25
N VAL A 66 15.85 24.25 -10.67
CA VAL A 66 16.57 23.10 -10.09
C VAL A 66 17.44 22.41 -11.15
N ASN A 67 16.88 22.15 -12.34
CA ASN A 67 17.62 21.63 -13.48
C ASN A 67 18.80 22.53 -13.82
N THR A 68 18.55 23.82 -14.04
CA THR A 68 19.56 24.81 -14.44
C THR A 68 20.71 24.91 -13.46
N HIS A 69 20.43 24.89 -12.16
CA HIS A 69 21.47 25.09 -11.14
C HIS A 69 22.25 23.83 -10.77
N LEU A 70 21.67 22.63 -10.96
CA LEU A 70 22.30 21.37 -10.55
C LEU A 70 22.88 20.54 -11.70
N LEU A 71 22.60 20.86 -12.97
CA LEU A 71 23.01 20.07 -14.15
C LEU A 71 24.52 19.85 -14.29
N GLU A 72 25.33 20.84 -13.91
CA GLU A 72 26.73 20.95 -14.32
C GLU A 72 27.73 20.11 -13.48
N SER A 73 27.29 19.23 -12.57
CA SER A 73 28.22 18.37 -11.83
C SER A 73 27.63 17.01 -11.44
N SER A 74 28.52 16.05 -11.19
CA SER A 74 28.24 14.73 -10.63
C SER A 74 27.77 14.83 -9.18
N VAL A 75 26.53 15.26 -9.00
CA VAL A 75 26.01 15.89 -7.77
C VAL A 75 25.47 14.83 -6.81
N PHE A 76 24.87 13.74 -7.25
CA PHE A 76 24.14 12.84 -6.34
C PHE A 76 24.73 11.42 -6.26
N SER A 77 26.04 11.31 -6.03
CA SER A 77 26.76 10.01 -6.01
C SER A 77 26.32 9.06 -4.90
N MET A 78 25.78 9.58 -3.79
CA MET A 78 25.33 8.80 -2.64
C MET A 78 23.81 8.65 -2.55
N LEU A 79 23.07 9.21 -3.52
CA LEU A 79 21.61 9.27 -3.46
C LEU A 79 21.02 7.86 -3.65
N GLN A 80 20.23 7.44 -2.67
CA GLN A 80 19.60 6.11 -2.60
C GLN A 80 18.08 6.19 -2.73
N LYS A 81 17.49 7.28 -2.22
CA LYS A 81 16.04 7.54 -2.24
C LYS A 81 15.73 8.92 -2.82
N LEU A 82 14.86 8.97 -3.80
CA LEU A 82 14.35 10.21 -4.40
C LEU A 82 12.83 10.28 -4.26
N SER A 83 12.30 11.41 -3.83
CA SER A 83 10.87 11.69 -3.80
C SER A 83 10.58 12.98 -4.58
N ILE A 84 9.66 12.92 -5.53
CA ILE A 84 9.24 14.06 -6.36
C ILE A 84 7.73 14.23 -6.21
N ASP A 85 7.31 15.43 -5.82
CA ASP A 85 5.93 15.84 -5.63
C ASP A 85 5.71 17.23 -6.26
N ILE A 86 4.59 17.39 -6.94
CA ILE A 86 4.20 18.64 -7.63
C ILE A 86 2.94 19.22 -7.00
N ASP A 87 3.09 20.38 -6.35
CA ASP A 87 2.02 21.04 -5.58
C ASP A 87 0.84 21.59 -6.44
N ASN A 88 0.98 21.71 -7.76
CA ASN A 88 0.02 22.44 -8.63
C ASN A 88 -0.61 21.61 -9.77
N GLY A 89 -0.61 20.28 -9.64
CA GLY A 89 -1.20 19.39 -10.64
C GLY A 89 -0.34 19.17 -11.89
N ARG A 90 -0.83 18.32 -12.79
CA ARG A 90 -0.11 17.85 -13.98
C ARG A 90 -0.04 18.97 -15.04
N LYS A 91 1.17 19.47 -15.29
CA LYS A 91 1.47 20.27 -16.48
C LYS A 91 2.57 19.58 -17.27
N ASN A 92 2.49 19.68 -18.59
CA ASN A 92 3.59 19.28 -19.45
C ASN A 92 4.78 20.21 -19.16
N SER A 93 5.86 19.65 -18.64
CA SER A 93 7.15 20.32 -18.48
C SER A 93 8.25 19.52 -19.16
N ASP A 94 9.39 20.16 -19.35
CA ASP A 94 10.60 19.44 -19.69
C ASP A 94 10.97 18.45 -18.59
N ALA A 95 11.60 17.35 -18.98
CA ALA A 95 12.01 16.31 -18.05
C ALA A 95 13.12 16.80 -17.10
N VAL A 96 13.07 16.38 -15.85
CA VAL A 96 14.11 16.61 -14.83
C VAL A 96 15.30 15.70 -15.13
N VAL A 97 16.40 16.28 -15.59
CA VAL A 97 17.58 15.54 -16.10
C VAL A 97 18.73 15.43 -15.09
N ILE A 98 18.66 16.18 -13.98
CA ILE A 98 19.73 16.23 -12.96
C ILE A 98 20.00 14.90 -12.26
N PHE A 99 19.07 13.94 -12.38
CA PHE A 99 19.14 12.63 -11.74
C PHE A 99 19.56 11.51 -12.71
N ASN A 100 20.06 11.84 -13.89
CA ASN A 100 20.45 10.83 -14.87
C ASN A 100 21.66 9.97 -14.41
N ASN A 101 22.48 10.46 -13.48
CA ASN A 101 23.68 9.75 -12.98
C ASN A 101 23.68 9.63 -11.45
N VAL A 102 22.83 8.74 -10.94
CA VAL A 102 22.64 8.45 -9.51
C VAL A 102 22.85 6.96 -9.26
N PRO A 103 24.10 6.47 -9.25
CA PRO A 103 24.41 5.04 -9.36
C PRO A 103 23.95 4.19 -8.16
N LEU A 104 23.59 4.81 -7.04
CA LEU A 104 23.10 4.13 -5.83
C LEU A 104 21.58 4.26 -5.65
N LEU A 105 20.87 4.93 -6.55
CA LEU A 105 19.43 5.14 -6.46
C LEU A 105 18.69 3.81 -6.63
N HIS A 106 17.93 3.40 -5.63
CA HIS A 106 17.18 2.14 -5.68
C HIS A 106 15.71 2.32 -5.29
N GLU A 107 15.32 3.49 -4.77
CA GLU A 107 13.96 3.82 -4.34
C GLU A 107 13.53 5.18 -4.90
N VAL A 108 12.36 5.20 -5.56
CA VAL A 108 11.76 6.41 -6.12
C VAL A 108 10.30 6.51 -5.67
N ILE A 109 9.92 7.70 -5.22
CA ILE A 109 8.54 8.08 -4.90
C ILE A 109 8.15 9.22 -5.83
N MET A 110 7.02 9.07 -6.51
CA MET A 110 6.50 10.04 -7.46
C MET A 110 5.03 10.32 -7.14
N ILE A 111 4.74 11.55 -6.76
CA ILE A 111 3.41 12.01 -6.39
C ILE A 111 2.96 12.99 -7.47
N VAL A 112 1.81 12.74 -8.11
CA VAL A 112 1.21 13.57 -9.18
C VAL A 112 2.03 13.61 -10.50
N VAL A 113 3.24 13.05 -10.54
CA VAL A 113 4.12 13.02 -11.73
C VAL A 113 4.27 11.63 -12.32
N THR A 114 4.39 11.55 -13.64
CA THR A 114 4.66 10.29 -14.35
C THR A 114 6.15 9.98 -14.40
N PRO A 115 6.55 8.72 -14.68
CA PRO A 115 7.96 8.38 -14.87
C PRO A 115 8.65 9.23 -15.95
N SER A 116 7.95 9.64 -17.01
CA SER A 116 8.52 10.50 -18.07
C SER A 116 8.94 11.89 -17.58
N PHE A 117 8.48 12.32 -16.39
CA PHE A 117 8.85 13.60 -15.79
C PHE A 117 10.32 13.68 -15.40
N ALA A 118 11.01 12.55 -15.16
CA ALA A 118 12.41 12.55 -14.77
C ALA A 118 13.23 11.53 -15.57
N VAL A 119 14.46 11.92 -15.92
CA VAL A 119 15.44 11.00 -16.51
C VAL A 119 16.20 10.34 -15.36
N LEU A 120 15.80 9.11 -15.02
CA LEU A 120 16.38 8.30 -13.95
C LEU A 120 17.02 7.02 -14.50
N PRO A 121 17.97 6.41 -13.76
CA PRO A 121 18.47 5.07 -14.06
C PRO A 121 17.42 4.02 -13.66
N TRP A 122 16.31 3.95 -14.40
CA TRP A 122 15.14 3.11 -14.08
C TRP A 122 15.48 1.63 -13.84
N GLN A 123 16.51 1.11 -14.52
CA GLN A 123 16.87 -0.30 -14.47
C GLN A 123 17.46 -0.74 -13.12
N GLN A 124 17.99 0.15 -12.29
CA GLN A 124 18.54 -0.22 -10.96
C GLN A 124 17.52 -0.05 -9.83
N LEU A 125 16.32 0.47 -10.12
CA LEU A 125 15.30 0.66 -9.09
C LEU A 125 14.74 -0.68 -8.63
N THR A 126 14.61 -0.81 -7.31
CA THR A 126 14.07 -1.99 -6.63
C THR A 126 12.79 -1.67 -5.86
N LYS A 127 12.54 -0.39 -5.58
CA LYS A 127 11.33 0.11 -4.92
C LYS A 127 10.75 1.30 -5.67
N PHE A 128 9.45 1.30 -5.85
CA PHE A 128 8.73 2.39 -6.49
C PHE A 128 7.41 2.68 -5.78
N THR A 129 7.11 3.96 -5.59
CA THR A 129 5.81 4.43 -5.13
C THR A 129 5.28 5.47 -6.10
N GLY A 130 4.13 5.20 -6.72
CA GLY A 130 3.42 6.14 -7.57
C GLY A 130 2.10 6.55 -6.94
N GLU A 131 1.92 7.82 -6.61
CA GLU A 131 0.67 8.32 -6.03
C GLU A 131 -0.09 9.19 -7.02
N LEU A 132 -1.42 8.97 -7.07
CA LEU A 132 -2.32 9.62 -8.02
C LEU A 132 -1.89 9.29 -9.45
N TYR A 133 -1.83 7.99 -9.76
CA TYR A 133 -1.49 7.46 -11.08
C TYR A 133 -2.73 6.95 -11.81
N GLU A 134 -2.77 7.20 -13.11
CA GLU A 134 -3.71 6.52 -14.01
C GLU A 134 -3.26 5.08 -14.25
N VAL A 135 -4.17 4.21 -14.67
CA VAL A 135 -3.86 2.80 -14.94
C VAL A 135 -2.72 2.68 -15.96
N LYS A 136 -2.77 3.47 -17.04
CA LYS A 136 -1.74 3.49 -18.07
C LYS A 136 -0.34 3.83 -17.53
N GLU A 137 -0.29 4.76 -16.58
CA GLU A 137 0.96 5.24 -15.98
C GLU A 137 1.54 4.21 -15.02
N CYS A 138 0.68 3.49 -14.29
CA CYS A 138 1.09 2.34 -13.47
C CYS A 138 1.77 1.28 -14.34
N ILE A 139 1.15 0.94 -15.47
CA ILE A 139 1.67 -0.07 -16.39
C ILE A 139 2.97 0.40 -17.08
N GLU A 140 3.05 1.67 -17.48
CA GLU A 140 4.28 2.26 -18.01
C GLU A 140 5.42 2.22 -16.98
N ALA A 141 5.14 2.61 -15.73
CA ALA A 141 6.12 2.57 -14.65
C ALA A 141 6.67 1.14 -14.45
N ILE A 142 5.80 0.13 -14.33
CA ILE A 142 6.23 -1.27 -14.16
C ILE A 142 7.14 -1.73 -15.33
N ARG A 143 6.87 -1.29 -16.56
CA ARG A 143 7.70 -1.64 -17.73
C ARG A 143 9.09 -1.03 -17.69
N LEU A 144 9.21 0.19 -17.17
CA LEU A 144 10.47 0.92 -17.12
C LEU A 144 11.46 0.32 -16.10
N MET A 145 10.96 -0.38 -15.08
CA MET A 145 11.72 -0.82 -13.92
C MET A 145 11.81 -2.34 -13.81
N PRO A 146 12.54 -3.06 -14.68
CA PRO A 146 12.54 -4.53 -14.75
C PRO A 146 13.11 -5.25 -13.51
N ASN A 147 13.76 -4.54 -12.60
CA ASN A 147 14.35 -5.07 -11.37
C ASN A 147 13.55 -4.71 -10.11
N LEU A 148 12.30 -4.27 -10.29
CA LEU A 148 11.41 -3.87 -9.19
C LEU A 148 11.05 -5.07 -8.29
N LEU A 149 11.28 -4.90 -6.99
CA LEU A 149 10.94 -5.90 -5.97
C LEU A 149 9.70 -5.50 -5.19
N GLU A 150 9.50 -4.19 -5.00
CA GLU A 150 8.39 -3.61 -4.25
C GLU A 150 7.78 -2.45 -5.05
N CYS A 151 6.46 -2.47 -5.19
CA CYS A 151 5.73 -1.43 -5.89
C CYS A 151 4.46 -1.06 -5.14
N VAL A 152 4.28 0.23 -4.91
CA VAL A 152 3.11 0.79 -4.25
C VAL A 152 2.44 1.78 -5.21
N PHE A 153 1.18 1.59 -5.52
CA PHE A 153 0.40 2.53 -6.32
C PHE A 153 -0.80 3.06 -5.53
N SER A 154 -1.04 4.36 -5.63
CA SER A 154 -2.36 4.96 -5.43
C SER A 154 -2.91 5.32 -6.80
N ALA A 155 -3.79 4.47 -7.32
CA ALA A 155 -4.26 4.50 -8.69
C ALA A 155 -5.71 4.99 -8.81
N PHE A 156 -6.03 5.59 -9.95
CA PHE A 156 -7.39 5.96 -10.32
C PHE A 156 -7.65 5.68 -11.81
N VAL A 157 -8.92 5.65 -12.18
CA VAL A 157 -9.37 5.42 -13.57
C VAL A 157 -9.80 6.73 -14.21
N THR A 158 -9.46 6.92 -15.48
CA THR A 158 -9.98 7.98 -16.33
C THR A 158 -10.78 7.42 -17.49
N ASP A 159 -11.62 8.25 -18.13
CA ASP A 159 -12.40 7.85 -19.31
C ASP A 159 -11.52 7.38 -20.49
N ASP A 160 -10.24 7.73 -20.49
CA ASP A 160 -9.27 7.38 -21.54
C ASP A 160 -8.56 6.03 -21.31
N ASP A 161 -8.79 5.35 -20.18
CA ASP A 161 -8.14 4.10 -19.83
C ASP A 161 -8.81 2.89 -20.50
N ASP A 162 -8.61 2.73 -21.81
CA ASP A 162 -8.93 1.49 -22.52
C ASP A 162 -7.92 0.40 -22.10
N ALA A 163 -8.27 -0.40 -21.08
CA ALA A 163 -7.44 -1.51 -20.57
C ALA A 163 -6.92 -2.45 -21.67
N ASP A 164 -7.72 -2.68 -22.72
CA ASP A 164 -7.40 -3.54 -23.86
C ASP A 164 -6.18 -3.06 -24.66
N ARG A 165 -5.78 -1.79 -24.55
CA ARG A 165 -4.65 -1.23 -25.31
C ARG A 165 -3.30 -1.56 -24.71
N PHE A 166 -3.22 -1.80 -23.40
CA PHE A 166 -1.94 -1.94 -22.75
C PHE A 166 -1.34 -3.33 -22.97
N GLY A 167 -2.16 -4.38 -23.08
CA GLY A 167 -1.67 -5.76 -23.06
C GLY A 167 -1.02 -6.12 -21.72
N THR A 168 -0.88 -7.42 -21.45
CA THR A 168 -0.37 -7.90 -20.16
C THR A 168 1.12 -7.64 -19.98
N VAL A 169 1.53 -7.18 -18.80
CA VAL A 169 2.93 -6.96 -18.41
C VAL A 169 3.38 -8.01 -17.39
N SER A 170 4.46 -8.72 -17.71
CA SER A 170 5.08 -9.67 -16.78
C SER A 170 6.25 -9.03 -16.06
N HIS A 171 6.27 -9.10 -14.73
CA HIS A 171 7.37 -8.62 -13.90
C HIS A 171 7.89 -9.76 -12.99
N PRO A 172 8.93 -10.50 -13.41
CA PRO A 172 9.32 -11.75 -12.77
C PRO A 172 9.90 -11.61 -11.37
N ASN A 173 10.43 -10.43 -11.01
CA ASN A 173 11.11 -10.20 -9.74
C ASN A 173 10.22 -9.50 -8.70
N MET A 174 8.97 -9.15 -9.04
CA MET A 174 8.08 -8.43 -8.12
C MET A 174 7.73 -9.33 -6.94
N GLN A 175 8.03 -8.90 -5.71
CA GLN A 175 7.77 -9.63 -4.47
C GLN A 175 6.66 -9.00 -3.64
N HIS A 176 6.55 -7.67 -3.67
CA HIS A 176 5.58 -6.91 -2.89
C HIS A 176 4.83 -5.95 -3.80
N PHE A 177 3.50 -6.08 -3.83
CA PHE A 177 2.64 -5.21 -4.60
C PHE A 177 1.50 -4.68 -3.73
N THR A 178 1.44 -3.36 -3.60
CA THR A 178 0.36 -2.67 -2.90
C THR A 178 -0.37 -1.78 -3.89
N LEU A 179 -1.68 -1.98 -4.01
CA LEU A 179 -2.56 -1.21 -4.87
C LEU A 179 -3.64 -0.55 -4.01
N SER A 180 -3.63 0.78 -3.92
CA SER A 180 -4.72 1.55 -3.37
C SER A 180 -5.49 2.20 -4.50
N GLU A 181 -6.78 1.92 -4.64
CA GLU A 181 -7.67 2.58 -5.57
C GLU A 181 -8.28 3.83 -4.90
N SER A 182 -8.37 4.93 -5.64
CA SER A 182 -8.95 6.18 -5.15
C SER A 182 -10.31 6.44 -5.80
N THR A 183 -11.38 6.25 -5.03
CA THR A 183 -12.76 6.48 -5.47
C THR A 183 -13.12 7.96 -5.63
N LEU A 184 -12.27 8.85 -5.11
CA LEU A 184 -12.46 10.31 -5.22
C LEU A 184 -12.53 10.81 -6.68
N TYR A 185 -11.91 10.08 -7.61
CA TYR A 185 -11.84 10.48 -9.02
C TYR A 185 -12.72 9.62 -9.93
N SER A 186 -12.97 8.36 -9.56
CA SER A 186 -13.76 7.43 -10.36
C SER A 186 -14.36 6.33 -9.48
N PRO A 187 -15.63 5.95 -9.68
CA PRO A 187 -16.25 4.83 -8.97
C PRO A 187 -15.85 3.46 -9.54
N PHE A 188 -15.02 3.42 -10.58
CA PHE A 188 -14.67 2.18 -11.28
C PHE A 188 -13.36 1.58 -10.75
N SER A 189 -13.32 0.25 -10.61
CA SER A 189 -12.09 -0.50 -10.33
C SER A 189 -11.04 -0.29 -11.43
N THR A 190 -9.77 -0.23 -11.04
CA THR A 190 -8.65 0.00 -11.96
C THR A 190 -8.34 -1.19 -12.86
N LYS A 191 -8.81 -2.38 -12.48
CA LYS A 191 -8.53 -3.65 -13.17
C LYS A 191 -7.04 -3.91 -13.41
N ILE A 192 -6.14 -3.32 -12.61
CA ILE A 192 -4.70 -3.41 -12.80
C ILE A 192 -4.23 -4.86 -12.70
N LEU A 193 -4.84 -5.70 -11.85
CA LEU A 193 -4.43 -7.10 -11.72
C LEU A 193 -4.73 -7.89 -12.99
N THR A 194 -5.70 -7.49 -13.83
CA THR A 194 -5.93 -8.12 -15.15
C THR A 194 -4.77 -7.85 -16.13
N LEU A 195 -4.03 -6.76 -15.93
CA LEU A 195 -2.98 -6.27 -16.83
C LEU A 195 -1.57 -6.72 -16.44
N VAL A 196 -1.40 -7.40 -15.31
CA VAL A 196 -0.07 -7.76 -14.79
C VAL A 196 0.10 -9.27 -14.55
N THR A 197 1.35 -9.71 -14.50
CA THR A 197 1.73 -11.09 -14.16
C THR A 197 2.99 -11.05 -13.29
N PHE A 198 2.87 -11.49 -12.03
CA PHE A 198 3.91 -11.38 -11.01
C PHE A 198 4.24 -12.76 -10.42
N PRO A 199 5.04 -13.59 -11.11
CA PRO A 199 5.25 -14.98 -10.71
C PRO A 199 6.05 -15.17 -9.42
N SER A 200 6.73 -14.14 -8.92
CA SER A 200 7.47 -14.18 -7.65
C SER A 200 6.78 -13.42 -6.52
N LEU A 201 5.49 -13.05 -6.69
CA LEU A 201 4.80 -12.22 -5.71
C LEU A 201 4.59 -12.97 -4.39
N GLU A 202 5.09 -12.40 -3.30
CA GLU A 202 4.95 -12.94 -1.94
C GLU A 202 3.88 -12.18 -1.14
N THR A 203 3.72 -10.88 -1.41
CA THR A 203 2.78 -10.01 -0.70
C THR A 203 1.92 -9.23 -1.70
N LEU A 204 0.60 -9.35 -1.55
CA LEU A 204 -0.39 -8.59 -2.29
C LEU A 204 -1.28 -7.84 -1.31
N GLU A 205 -1.32 -6.52 -1.41
CA GLU A 205 -2.21 -5.67 -0.62
C GLU A 205 -3.06 -4.82 -1.57
N ILE A 206 -4.37 -4.84 -1.37
CA ILE A 206 -5.32 -4.12 -2.21
C ILE A 206 -6.22 -3.31 -1.29
N SER A 207 -6.36 -2.01 -1.52
CA SER A 207 -7.18 -1.13 -0.70
C SER A 207 -7.98 -0.15 -1.53
N GLY A 208 -9.05 0.39 -0.94
CA GLY A 208 -9.80 1.51 -1.51
C GLY A 208 -10.63 1.20 -2.76
N THR A 209 -10.85 -0.08 -3.06
CA THR A 209 -11.73 -0.49 -4.14
C THR A 209 -13.18 -0.62 -3.63
N ASP A 210 -14.14 -0.10 -4.39
CA ASP A 210 -15.57 -0.25 -4.10
C ASP A 210 -16.15 -1.56 -4.68
N ASP A 211 -15.49 -2.10 -5.71
CA ASP A 211 -15.96 -3.26 -6.48
C ASP A 211 -14.81 -4.25 -6.67
N PHE A 212 -14.42 -4.91 -5.57
CA PHE A 212 -13.39 -5.94 -5.62
C PHE A 212 -13.91 -7.18 -6.35
N ASP A 213 -13.46 -7.37 -7.59
CA ASP A 213 -13.83 -8.51 -8.41
C ASP A 213 -12.99 -9.75 -8.08
N ALA A 214 -13.65 -10.79 -7.55
CA ALA A 214 -13.02 -12.07 -7.26
C ALA A 214 -12.50 -12.78 -8.53
N GLU A 215 -13.14 -12.55 -9.69
CA GLU A 215 -12.70 -13.11 -10.97
C GLU A 215 -11.40 -12.46 -11.46
N GLU A 216 -11.19 -11.18 -11.16
CA GLU A 216 -9.93 -10.48 -11.44
C GLU A 216 -8.79 -11.10 -10.62
N LEU A 217 -9.00 -11.32 -9.33
CA LEU A 217 -8.01 -11.98 -8.47
C LEU A 217 -7.74 -13.41 -8.94
N ASP A 218 -8.77 -14.19 -9.24
CA ASP A 218 -8.62 -15.56 -9.76
C ASP A 218 -7.79 -15.58 -11.05
N SER A 219 -8.15 -14.72 -12.00
CA SER A 219 -7.43 -14.58 -13.27
C SER A 219 -5.97 -14.20 -13.05
N PHE A 220 -5.69 -13.28 -12.13
CA PHE A 220 -4.32 -12.91 -11.76
C PHE A 220 -3.55 -14.08 -11.14
N LEU A 221 -4.16 -14.81 -10.21
CA LEU A 221 -3.53 -15.97 -9.55
C LEU A 221 -3.26 -17.11 -10.53
N GLN A 222 -4.18 -17.39 -11.45
CA GLN A 222 -3.99 -18.39 -12.50
C GLN A 222 -2.82 -18.03 -13.43
N ARG A 223 -2.76 -16.77 -13.90
CA ARG A 223 -1.70 -16.32 -14.81
C ARG A 223 -0.34 -16.21 -14.11
N SER A 224 -0.30 -15.74 -12.87
CA SER A 224 0.94 -15.49 -12.15
C SER A 224 1.45 -16.73 -11.41
N SER A 225 0.56 -17.60 -10.94
CA SER A 225 0.89 -18.72 -10.04
C SER A 225 1.88 -18.33 -8.92
N PRO A 226 1.63 -17.23 -8.18
CA PRO A 226 2.63 -16.65 -7.30
C PRO A 226 2.79 -17.46 -6.00
N PRO A 227 3.99 -17.47 -5.38
CA PRO A 227 4.21 -18.05 -4.05
C PRO A 227 3.67 -17.13 -2.94
N LEU A 228 2.41 -16.71 -3.05
CA LEU A 228 1.81 -15.69 -2.20
C LEU A 228 1.76 -16.14 -0.73
N ARG A 229 2.38 -15.36 0.15
CA ARG A 229 2.44 -15.58 1.60
C ARG A 229 1.50 -14.66 2.36
N LYS A 230 1.28 -13.45 1.87
CA LYS A 230 0.39 -12.45 2.47
C LYS A 230 -0.59 -11.91 1.44
N LEU A 231 -1.87 -11.90 1.82
CA LEU A 231 -2.96 -11.26 1.09
C LEU A 231 -3.72 -10.34 2.03
N ALA A 232 -3.79 -9.05 1.69
CA ALA A 232 -4.61 -8.07 2.39
C ALA A 232 -5.61 -7.43 1.42
N VAL A 233 -6.89 -7.43 1.77
CA VAL A 233 -7.97 -6.86 0.94
C VAL A 233 -8.80 -5.89 1.78
N HIS A 234 -8.70 -4.60 1.45
CA HIS A 234 -9.27 -3.48 2.20
C HIS A 234 -10.26 -2.66 1.35
N PRO A 235 -11.45 -3.18 1.04
CA PRO A 235 -12.49 -2.44 0.32
C PRO A 235 -12.87 -1.11 1.03
N LEU A 236 -13.32 -0.12 0.25
CA LEU A 236 -13.77 1.17 0.79
C LEU A 236 -15.20 1.09 1.36
N GLU A 237 -16.13 0.48 0.62
CA GLU A 237 -17.56 0.39 0.99
C GLU A 237 -18.12 -1.04 0.93
N GLY A 238 -17.88 -1.87 1.95
CA GLY A 238 -18.73 -3.00 2.43
C GLY A 238 -19.20 -4.11 1.47
N LYS A 239 -19.02 -3.98 0.16
CA LYS A 239 -19.50 -4.87 -0.90
C LYS A 239 -18.34 -5.57 -1.56
N VAL A 240 -17.56 -6.28 -0.75
CA VAL A 240 -16.70 -7.30 -1.36
C VAL A 240 -17.60 -8.43 -1.77
N GLU A 241 -17.95 -8.51 -3.05
CA GLU A 241 -18.60 -9.68 -3.63
C GLU A 241 -17.59 -10.82 -3.79
N LEU A 242 -16.91 -11.19 -2.69
CA LEU A 242 -16.15 -12.44 -2.57
C LEU A 242 -17.11 -13.63 -2.47
N GLN A 243 -18.18 -13.67 -3.25
CA GLN A 243 -19.12 -14.80 -3.23
C GLN A 243 -18.42 -16.11 -3.65
N LEU A 244 -17.20 -16.02 -4.17
CA LEU A 244 -16.42 -17.12 -4.71
C LEU A 244 -15.21 -17.44 -3.80
N LEU A 245 -15.29 -18.59 -3.12
CA LEU A 245 -14.15 -19.26 -2.47
C LEU A 245 -13.03 -19.78 -3.42
N PRO A 246 -13.25 -20.07 -4.72
CA PRO A 246 -12.23 -20.63 -5.62
C PRO A 246 -10.83 -19.99 -5.59
N PRO A 247 -10.67 -18.65 -5.57
CA PRO A 247 -9.34 -18.03 -5.56
C PRO A 247 -8.51 -18.48 -4.35
N PHE A 248 -9.15 -18.65 -3.19
CA PHE A 248 -8.49 -19.06 -1.95
C PHE A 248 -8.01 -20.52 -1.97
N ILE A 249 -8.60 -21.38 -2.81
CA ILE A 249 -8.17 -22.77 -2.96
C ILE A 249 -6.80 -22.84 -3.65
N ALA A 250 -6.51 -21.91 -4.56
CA ALA A 250 -5.21 -21.83 -5.24
C ALA A 250 -4.07 -21.36 -4.32
N LEU A 251 -4.41 -20.71 -3.19
CA LEU A 251 -3.47 -20.06 -2.28
C LEU A 251 -2.91 -21.01 -1.21
N ILE A 252 -2.32 -22.12 -1.65
CA ILE A 252 -1.82 -23.18 -0.75
C ILE A 252 -0.67 -22.75 0.17
N GLY A 253 0.07 -21.70 -0.21
CA GLY A 253 1.22 -21.15 0.52
C GLY A 253 0.89 -19.94 1.40
N LEU A 254 -0.38 -19.51 1.45
CA LEU A 254 -0.77 -18.31 2.17
C LEU A 254 -0.63 -18.50 3.68
N VAL A 255 0.13 -17.60 4.31
CA VAL A 255 0.42 -17.61 5.75
C VAL A 255 -0.41 -16.54 6.47
N GLU A 256 -0.65 -15.41 5.81
CA GLU A 256 -1.33 -14.24 6.36
C GLU A 256 -2.49 -13.81 5.46
N LEU A 257 -3.68 -13.74 6.03
CA LEU A 257 -4.88 -13.22 5.38
C LEU A 257 -5.48 -12.10 6.23
N GLU A 258 -5.61 -10.93 5.61
CA GLU A 258 -6.22 -9.74 6.21
C GLU A 258 -7.39 -9.28 5.33
N ILE A 259 -8.57 -9.16 5.92
CA ILE A 259 -9.78 -8.73 5.21
C ILE A 259 -10.43 -7.62 6.01
N TRP A 260 -10.56 -6.43 5.41
CA TRP A 260 -11.30 -5.31 5.98
C TRP A 260 -12.77 -5.41 5.58
N ARG A 261 -13.68 -5.20 6.53
CA ARG A 261 -15.14 -5.16 6.34
C ARG A 261 -15.62 -6.28 5.40
N PRO A 262 -15.34 -7.57 5.68
CA PRO A 262 -15.84 -8.67 4.86
C PRO A 262 -17.37 -8.64 4.83
N ALA A 263 -17.99 -8.92 3.67
CA ALA A 263 -19.44 -9.07 3.60
C ALA A 263 -19.92 -10.25 4.47
N ARG A 264 -21.11 -10.14 5.08
CA ARG A 264 -21.62 -11.13 6.05
C ARG A 264 -21.76 -12.54 5.46
N ASN A 265 -22.37 -12.63 4.29
CA ASN A 265 -22.58 -13.87 3.55
C ASN A 265 -21.24 -14.55 3.18
N PHE A 266 -20.26 -13.77 2.75
CA PHE A 266 -18.91 -14.26 2.48
C PHE A 266 -18.25 -14.78 3.75
N LEU A 267 -18.26 -13.99 4.84
CA LEU A 267 -17.60 -14.36 6.08
C LEU A 267 -18.12 -15.69 6.64
N SER A 268 -19.43 -15.85 6.73
CA SER A 268 -20.05 -17.09 7.22
C SER A 268 -19.69 -18.29 6.35
N SER A 269 -19.74 -18.12 5.01
CA SER A 269 -19.35 -19.16 4.06
C SER A 269 -17.87 -19.52 4.13
N PHE A 270 -17.01 -18.51 4.23
CA PHE A 270 -15.56 -18.65 4.36
C PHE A 270 -15.16 -19.36 5.64
N LEU A 271 -15.66 -18.92 6.80
CA LEU A 271 -15.36 -19.54 8.08
C LEU A 271 -15.83 -20.99 8.10
N THR A 272 -17.08 -21.25 7.67
CA THR A 272 -17.63 -22.61 7.57
C THR A 272 -16.75 -23.51 6.70
N ALA A 273 -16.38 -23.05 5.51
CA ALA A 273 -15.50 -23.80 4.61
C ALA A 273 -14.10 -23.99 5.21
N PHE A 274 -13.53 -22.96 5.83
CA PHE A 274 -12.20 -23.00 6.45
C PHE A 274 -12.13 -24.03 7.59
N GLY A 275 -13.18 -24.14 8.40
CA GLY A 275 -13.30 -25.16 9.44
C GLY A 275 -13.56 -26.58 8.93
N CYS A 276 -14.09 -26.74 7.71
CA CYS A 276 -14.50 -28.05 7.18
C CYS A 276 -13.55 -28.65 6.14
N ASP A 277 -12.89 -27.82 5.33
CA ASP A 277 -12.02 -28.27 4.23
C ASP A 277 -10.54 -28.03 4.55
N PRO A 278 -9.76 -29.08 4.85
CA PRO A 278 -8.32 -28.95 5.14
C PRO A 278 -7.51 -28.37 3.98
N ASN A 279 -8.01 -28.42 2.74
CA ASN A 279 -7.31 -27.90 1.57
C ASN A 279 -7.49 -26.40 1.37
N LEU A 280 -8.49 -25.78 2.00
CA LEU A 280 -8.68 -24.34 1.93
C LEU A 280 -7.65 -23.65 2.83
N LEU A 281 -6.65 -22.99 2.24
CA LEU A 281 -5.58 -22.27 2.96
C LEU A 281 -4.85 -23.12 4.03
N PRO A 282 -4.22 -24.24 3.65
CA PRO A 282 -3.63 -25.22 4.57
C PRO A 282 -2.47 -24.68 5.40
N GLN A 283 -1.82 -23.59 4.96
CA GLN A 283 -0.68 -22.97 5.65
C GLN A 283 -1.04 -21.69 6.40
N LEU A 284 -2.33 -21.34 6.49
CA LEU A 284 -2.76 -20.09 7.10
C LEU A 284 -2.47 -20.09 8.61
N GLN A 285 -1.64 -19.14 9.04
CA GLN A 285 -1.23 -18.97 10.44
C GLN A 285 -1.85 -17.73 11.05
N ASN A 286 -2.08 -16.67 10.26
CA ASN A 286 -2.59 -15.41 10.75
C ASN A 286 -3.85 -15.01 9.96
N LEU A 287 -4.98 -14.94 10.67
CA LEU A 287 -6.24 -14.44 10.11
C LEU A 287 -6.64 -13.15 10.84
N ALA A 288 -6.83 -12.08 10.07
CA ALA A 288 -7.25 -10.79 10.59
C ALA A 288 -8.53 -10.31 9.87
N LEU A 289 -9.57 -10.08 10.65
CA LEU A 289 -10.83 -9.48 10.22
C LEU A 289 -10.86 -8.07 10.80
N LEU A 290 -10.86 -7.07 9.93
CA LEU A 290 -10.72 -5.67 10.31
C LEU A 290 -11.97 -4.87 9.97
N GLY A 291 -12.11 -3.69 10.58
CA GLY A 291 -13.19 -2.74 10.28
C GLY A 291 -14.60 -3.22 10.64
N CYS A 292 -14.73 -4.25 11.49
CA CYS A 292 -16.03 -4.83 11.81
C CYS A 292 -16.95 -3.82 12.53
N HIS A 293 -18.17 -3.64 12.03
CA HIS A 293 -19.10 -2.64 12.54
C HIS A 293 -19.72 -3.08 13.88
N ILE A 294 -19.81 -2.12 14.82
CA ILE A 294 -20.56 -2.28 16.07
C ILE A 294 -21.75 -1.31 15.96
N PRO A 295 -23.00 -1.80 16.00
CA PRO A 295 -24.16 -0.95 15.85
C PRO A 295 -24.24 0.05 17.00
N GLU A 296 -24.34 1.35 16.70
CA GLU A 296 -24.57 2.38 17.72
C GLU A 296 -26.07 2.42 18.09
N GLU A 297 -26.40 2.36 19.39
CA GLU A 297 -27.79 2.28 19.91
C GLU A 297 -28.73 3.42 19.43
N ASN A 298 -28.17 4.53 18.93
CA ASN A 298 -28.92 5.73 18.52
C ASN A 298 -28.86 6.02 17.01
N GLU A 299 -28.25 5.16 16.19
CA GLU A 299 -28.17 5.35 14.74
C GLU A 299 -29.44 4.85 14.01
N GLU A 300 -30.62 5.34 14.42
CA GLU A 300 -31.85 5.16 13.60
C GLU A 300 -31.77 5.92 12.26
N THR A 301 -30.69 6.70 12.01
CA THR A 301 -30.58 7.62 10.87
C THR A 301 -29.46 7.28 9.87
N TYR A 302 -28.52 6.39 10.20
CA TYR A 302 -27.56 5.89 9.21
C TYR A 302 -28.18 4.69 8.50
N MET A 303 -28.25 4.77 7.17
CA MET A 303 -28.75 3.72 6.29
C MET A 303 -28.07 2.41 6.69
N ARG A 304 -28.83 1.48 7.28
CA ARG A 304 -28.33 0.14 7.61
C ARG A 304 -27.76 -0.46 6.34
N HIS A 305 -26.44 -0.62 6.29
CA HIS A 305 -25.84 -1.48 5.29
C HIS A 305 -26.20 -2.91 5.69
N GLU A 306 -27.30 -3.43 5.15
CA GLU A 306 -27.86 -4.75 5.51
C GLU A 306 -26.85 -5.90 5.34
N ASP A 307 -25.77 -5.66 4.61
CA ASP A 307 -24.78 -6.65 4.21
C ASP A 307 -23.51 -6.72 5.10
N GLU A 308 -23.29 -5.76 6.02
CA GLU A 308 -22.11 -5.78 6.89
C GLU A 308 -22.32 -6.75 8.10
N PRO A 309 -21.35 -7.62 8.42
CA PRO A 309 -21.43 -8.48 9.59
C PRO A 309 -21.26 -7.64 10.84
N TYR A 310 -22.17 -7.82 11.80
CA TYR A 310 -21.97 -7.24 13.12
C TYR A 310 -20.83 -7.96 13.82
N PHE A 311 -20.08 -7.22 14.64
CA PHE A 311 -18.99 -7.79 15.43
C PHE A 311 -19.43 -9.04 16.20
N ASP A 312 -20.62 -9.04 16.81
CA ASP A 312 -21.22 -10.17 17.52
C ASP A 312 -21.38 -11.42 16.65
N GLU A 313 -21.79 -11.25 15.39
CA GLU A 313 -21.95 -12.35 14.45
C GLU A 313 -20.61 -12.99 14.11
N ILE A 314 -19.56 -12.17 13.94
CA ILE A 314 -18.19 -12.68 13.74
C ILE A 314 -17.75 -13.49 14.95
N LEU A 315 -18.04 -13.00 16.15
CA LEU A 315 -17.69 -13.70 17.38
C LEU A 315 -18.41 -15.05 17.50
N CYS A 316 -19.68 -15.12 17.12
CA CYS A 316 -20.45 -16.37 17.15
C CYS A 316 -19.98 -17.36 16.08
N ASP A 317 -19.74 -16.87 14.87
CA ASP A 317 -19.48 -17.72 13.70
C ASP A 317 -18.03 -18.20 13.60
N ALA A 318 -17.07 -17.49 14.21
CA ALA A 318 -15.64 -17.83 14.04
C ALA A 318 -15.15 -18.96 14.96
N VAL A 319 -15.71 -19.12 16.15
CA VAL A 319 -15.16 -20.01 17.19
C VAL A 319 -15.17 -21.47 16.77
N GLU A 320 -16.33 -21.99 16.36
CA GLU A 320 -16.49 -23.40 16.00
C GLU A 320 -15.61 -23.77 14.81
N PRO A 321 -15.62 -23.02 13.68
CA PRO A 321 -14.77 -23.35 12.54
C PRO A 321 -13.27 -23.25 12.85
N ILE A 322 -12.83 -22.25 13.62
CA ILE A 322 -11.42 -22.15 14.03
C ILE A 322 -10.99 -23.33 14.91
N THR A 323 -11.85 -23.72 15.86
CA THR A 323 -11.58 -24.87 16.74
C THR A 323 -11.46 -26.15 15.91
N LYS A 324 -12.44 -26.40 15.05
CA LYS A 324 -12.46 -27.56 14.14
C LYS A 324 -11.25 -27.58 13.22
N ARG A 325 -10.84 -26.42 12.69
CA ARG A 325 -9.64 -26.30 11.86
C ARG A 325 -8.37 -26.76 12.59
N ARG A 326 -8.20 -26.33 13.84
CA ARG A 326 -7.05 -26.70 14.67
C ARG A 326 -7.02 -28.19 15.00
N GLU A 327 -8.19 -28.82 15.13
CA GLU A 327 -8.32 -30.27 15.32
C GLU A 327 -7.95 -31.06 14.06
N ILE A 328 -8.35 -30.57 12.88
CA ILE A 328 -8.10 -31.25 11.59
C ILE A 328 -6.62 -31.14 11.17
N LEU A 329 -5.98 -30.00 11.39
CA LEU A 329 -4.58 -29.76 11.01
C LEU A 329 -3.68 -29.73 12.26
N PRO A 330 -3.06 -30.84 12.69
CA PRO A 330 -2.14 -30.83 13.82
C PRO A 330 -0.77 -30.21 13.46
N GLY A 331 -0.17 -29.46 14.39
CA GLY A 331 1.23 -29.02 14.32
C GLY A 331 1.44 -27.61 13.76
N CYS A 332 2.50 -27.41 12.97
CA CYS A 332 2.92 -26.08 12.46
C CYS A 332 1.95 -25.46 11.45
N ALA A 333 0.99 -26.24 10.93
CA ALA A 333 -0.04 -25.79 9.99
C ALA A 333 -1.30 -25.24 10.69
N GLN A 334 -1.26 -25.07 12.01
CA GLN A 334 -2.38 -24.51 12.77
C GLN A 334 -2.46 -22.99 12.67
N LEU A 335 -3.68 -22.47 12.69
CA LEU A 335 -3.92 -21.05 12.89
C LEU A 335 -3.31 -20.62 14.24
N GLN A 336 -2.33 -19.72 14.19
CA GLN A 336 -1.58 -19.25 15.36
C GLN A 336 -2.13 -17.93 15.90
N SER A 337 -2.68 -17.10 15.02
CA SER A 337 -3.20 -15.77 15.33
C SER A 337 -4.57 -15.57 14.71
N PHE A 338 -5.52 -15.13 15.54
CA PHE A 338 -6.83 -14.64 15.10
C PHE A 338 -7.06 -13.24 15.65
N ARG A 339 -7.33 -12.28 14.77
CA ARG A 339 -7.57 -10.88 15.13
C ARG A 339 -8.91 -10.42 14.58
N VAL A 340 -9.72 -9.84 15.45
CA VAL A 340 -10.95 -9.11 15.09
C VAL A 340 -10.79 -7.68 15.57
N ILE A 341 -10.70 -6.73 14.64
CA ILE A 341 -10.45 -5.32 14.94
C ILE A 341 -11.64 -4.49 14.45
N SER A 342 -12.34 -3.84 15.36
CA SER A 342 -13.35 -2.84 15.04
C SER A 342 -12.73 -1.45 14.95
N GLU A 343 -13.33 -0.56 14.14
CA GLU A 343 -12.93 0.85 14.08
C GLU A 343 -13.28 1.60 15.37
N LYS A 344 -14.43 1.29 15.97
CA LYS A 344 -14.93 1.93 17.19
C LYS A 344 -15.49 0.87 18.12
N LEU A 345 -15.01 0.83 19.36
CA LEU A 345 -15.72 0.11 20.43
C LEU A 345 -16.81 1.05 20.95
N CYS A 346 -18.07 0.60 20.92
CA CYS A 346 -19.11 1.28 21.67
C CYS A 346 -18.83 1.08 23.16
N GLU A 347 -18.74 2.18 23.93
CA GLU A 347 -18.50 2.11 25.37
C GLU A 347 -19.64 1.39 26.12
N SER A 348 -20.82 1.18 25.50
CA SER A 348 -21.92 0.38 26.06
C SER A 348 -21.92 -1.07 25.59
N ALA A 349 -21.24 -1.42 24.50
CA ALA A 349 -21.12 -2.79 23.99
C ALA A 349 -20.05 -3.57 24.78
N TRP A 350 -20.32 -3.79 26.07
CA TRP A 350 -19.53 -4.73 26.86
C TRP A 350 -20.00 -6.13 26.50
N TYR A 351 -19.23 -6.82 25.65
CA TYR A 351 -19.35 -8.27 25.51
C TYR A 351 -19.34 -8.89 26.89
N SER A 352 -20.32 -9.75 27.16
CA SER A 352 -20.34 -10.45 28.44
C SER A 352 -19.11 -11.34 28.54
N GLU A 353 -18.69 -11.66 29.76
CA GLU A 353 -17.61 -12.63 29.96
C GLU A 353 -17.95 -13.99 29.32
N GLU A 354 -19.24 -14.31 29.19
CA GLU A 354 -19.74 -15.52 28.54
C GLU A 354 -19.50 -15.49 27.02
N ASP A 355 -19.71 -14.36 26.35
CA ASP A 355 -19.48 -14.20 24.90
C ASP A 355 -18.00 -14.35 24.53
N LEU A 356 -17.11 -13.86 25.42
CA LEU A 356 -15.66 -13.94 25.23
C LEU A 356 -15.05 -15.26 25.71
N LEU A 357 -15.80 -16.09 26.45
CA LEU A 357 -15.29 -17.33 27.04
C LEU A 357 -14.70 -18.29 25.99
N PRO A 358 -15.31 -18.52 24.81
CA PRO A 358 -14.74 -19.42 23.83
C PRO A 358 -13.39 -18.91 23.26
N PHE A 359 -13.24 -17.60 23.10
CA PHE A 359 -11.99 -16.97 22.68
C PHE A 359 -10.90 -17.04 23.75
N LYS A 360 -11.27 -16.91 25.03
CA LYS A 360 -10.35 -17.15 26.15
C LYS A 360 -9.82 -18.58 26.13
N LYS A 361 -10.68 -19.58 25.88
CA LYS A 361 -10.26 -20.99 25.73
C LYS A 361 -9.29 -21.19 24.56
N LEU A 362 -9.54 -20.54 23.43
CA LEU A 362 -8.60 -20.57 22.30
C LEU A 362 -7.24 -19.96 22.68
N LYS A 363 -7.22 -18.85 23.42
CA LYS A 363 -6.01 -18.22 23.96
C LYS A 363 -5.26 -19.11 24.95
N GLU A 364 -5.98 -19.75 25.87
CA GLU A 364 -5.45 -20.74 26.81
C GLU A 364 -4.85 -21.97 26.10
N SER A 365 -5.37 -22.33 24.92
CA SER A 365 -4.81 -23.38 24.07
C SER A 365 -3.54 -22.96 23.30
N GLY A 366 -3.00 -21.77 23.56
CA GLY A 366 -1.77 -21.25 22.97
C GLY A 366 -1.95 -20.46 21.67
N MET A 367 -3.18 -20.11 21.28
CA MET A 367 -3.44 -19.24 20.12
C MET A 367 -3.33 -17.76 20.54
N TYR A 368 -2.74 -16.91 19.70
CA TYR A 368 -2.86 -15.47 19.88
C TYR A 368 -4.25 -15.02 19.44
N VAL A 369 -5.01 -14.42 20.35
CA VAL A 369 -6.35 -13.90 20.07
C VAL A 369 -6.40 -12.43 20.42
N TYR A 370 -6.74 -11.60 19.43
CA TYR A 370 -6.95 -10.16 19.62
C TYR A 370 -8.37 -9.79 19.22
N ILE A 371 -9.13 -9.23 20.15
CA ILE A 371 -10.48 -8.72 19.91
C ILE A 371 -10.50 -7.30 20.49
N GLY A 372 -10.88 -6.30 19.69
CA GLY A 372 -10.96 -4.91 20.17
C GLY A 372 -10.84 -3.85 19.07
N THR A 373 -10.33 -2.67 19.40
CA THR A 373 -9.95 -1.63 18.42
C THR A 373 -8.47 -1.67 18.08
N LYS A 374 -8.00 -0.76 17.22
CA LYS A 374 -6.57 -0.55 16.97
C LYS A 374 -5.75 -0.20 18.23
N THR A 375 -6.40 0.32 19.28
CA THR A 375 -5.70 0.87 20.46
C THR A 375 -6.03 0.15 21.76
N ARG A 376 -7.10 -0.64 21.81
CA ARG A 376 -7.58 -1.30 23.02
C ARG A 376 -8.07 -2.71 22.72
N SER A 377 -7.62 -3.68 23.51
CA SER A 377 -8.16 -5.04 23.49
C SER A 377 -9.20 -5.24 24.60
N VAL A 378 -10.18 -6.10 24.34
CA VAL A 378 -11.17 -6.56 25.33
C VAL A 378 -10.83 -7.94 25.91
N LEU A 379 -9.73 -8.59 25.49
CA LEU A 379 -9.39 -9.98 25.85
C LEU A 379 -7.93 -10.18 26.33
#